data_AF-A0A7W7LE55-F1
#
_entry.id   AF-A0A7W7LE55-F1
#
_cell.length_a   1.000
_cell.length_b   1.000
_cell.length_c   1.000
_cell.angle_alpha   90.00
_cell.angle_beta   90.00
_cell.angle_gamma   90.00
#
_symmetry.space_group_name_H-M   'P 1'
#
loop_
_entity.id
_entity.type
_entity.pdbx_description
1 polymer ?
#
loop_
_entity_poly.entity_id
_entity_poly.type
_entity_poly.pdbx_seq_one_letter_code
_entity_poly.pdbx_strand_id
1 'polypeptide(L)'
;MSASHPVLVVASSPDCGYCRQLQTDLAANRQTLTHRGASVLVVGEGSPTVWGAALEPAQVEELTVTYANPGRLGTPSAVRLSPGGAHRVVRGFEAVTAALVELCGSQPGRVVCEVPTSCSVGVNGTPVDALVIAQADGRAVGIAARGEGAVRVATLAASGTGTNAVRGYVPVTLLVERPRNLWLVFRGGELVARSRSANETLDTLRRIVAGFEPPGAQQVRLMCGALVQGEGGRALLFPRNWMSYLVERNSSLARAGWRLCPDPFARLEPGPDGAPLLSHPSRASGSPQRTPVVGVLAPRPTVPMPGRPIRARLLTQIVNWVVRPVSPEHVRAVCASVADLPVHLGTQEEALAFLTHPPAAAW
;
A
#
# COMPACT_ATOMS: atom_id res chain seq x y z
N MET A 1 27.57 -12.28 17.95
CA MET A 1 27.25 -13.24 16.87
C MET A 1 27.64 -12.65 15.53
N SER A 2 28.45 -13.35 14.76
CA SER A 2 28.83 -12.95 13.40
C SER A 2 28.08 -13.83 12.40
N ALA A 3 27.28 -13.23 11.53
CA ALA A 3 26.79 -13.93 10.35
C ALA A 3 27.92 -14.03 9.32
N SER A 4 28.02 -15.15 8.60
CA SER A 4 28.98 -15.36 7.50
C SER A 4 28.75 -14.39 6.33
N HIS A 5 27.53 -13.88 6.23
CA HIS A 5 27.09 -12.91 5.23
C HIS A 5 25.97 -12.01 5.81
N PRO A 6 25.55 -10.91 5.16
CA PRO A 6 24.51 -10.04 5.68
C PRO A 6 23.17 -10.77 5.89
N VAL A 7 22.58 -10.65 7.09
CA VAL A 7 21.27 -11.24 7.43
C VAL A 7 20.34 -10.17 8.00
N LEU A 8 19.10 -10.10 7.51
CA LEU A 8 18.03 -9.32 8.12
C LEU A 8 17.04 -10.27 8.79
N VAL A 9 16.97 -10.26 10.13
CA VAL A 9 15.99 -11.07 10.87
C VAL A 9 14.75 -10.22 11.12
N VAL A 10 13.61 -10.60 10.56
CA VAL A 10 12.36 -9.82 10.59
C VAL A 10 11.33 -10.51 11.48
N ALA A 11 10.85 -9.80 12.50
CA ALA A 11 9.72 -10.21 13.30
C ALA A 11 8.40 -9.87 12.58
N SER A 12 7.56 -10.89 12.36
CA SER A 12 6.34 -10.84 11.56
C SER A 12 5.13 -11.42 12.30
N SER A 13 3.92 -10.99 11.94
CA SER A 13 2.65 -11.57 12.41
C SER A 13 1.67 -11.71 11.22
N PRO A 14 0.92 -12.83 11.11
CA PRO A 14 -0.03 -13.05 10.02
C PRO A 14 -1.18 -12.02 10.00
N ASP A 15 -1.53 -11.46 11.16
CA ASP A 15 -2.58 -10.46 11.32
C ASP A 15 -2.11 -9.03 10.95
N CYS A 16 -0.80 -8.82 10.80
CA CYS A 16 -0.25 -7.52 10.43
C CYS A 16 -0.28 -7.33 8.91
N GLY A 17 -1.09 -6.37 8.43
CA GLY A 17 -1.18 -6.03 7.00
C GLY A 17 0.16 -5.63 6.37
N TYR A 18 1.04 -4.98 7.14
CA TYR A 18 2.39 -4.62 6.69
C TYR A 18 3.33 -5.83 6.57
N CYS A 19 3.15 -6.84 7.43
CA CYS A 19 3.93 -8.08 7.35
C CYS A 19 3.55 -8.90 6.12
N ARG A 20 2.26 -8.95 5.78
CA ARG A 20 1.81 -9.56 4.52
C ARG A 20 2.42 -8.87 3.31
N GLN A 21 2.47 -7.54 3.30
CA GLN A 21 3.14 -6.79 2.24
C GLN A 21 4.64 -7.11 2.17
N LEU A 22 5.32 -7.15 3.31
CA LEU A 22 6.75 -7.46 3.35
C LEU A 22 7.07 -8.87 2.84
N GLN A 23 6.22 -9.87 3.12
CA GLN A 23 6.39 -11.23 2.57
C GLN A 23 6.34 -11.23 1.03
N THR A 24 5.43 -10.45 0.45
CA THR A 24 5.33 -10.22 -0.99
C THR A 24 6.62 -9.61 -1.54
N ASP A 25 7.16 -8.58 -0.87
CA ASP A 25 8.43 -7.93 -1.24
C ASP A 25 9.61 -8.93 -1.15
N LEU A 26 9.71 -9.71 -0.07
CA LEU A 26 10.76 -10.73 0.09
C LEU A 26 10.74 -11.81 -0.98
N ALA A 27 9.54 -12.19 -1.42
CA ALA A 27 9.38 -13.12 -2.53
C ALA A 27 9.89 -12.55 -3.85
N ALA A 28 9.64 -11.27 -4.10
CA ALA A 28 10.13 -10.58 -5.30
C ALA A 28 11.66 -10.52 -5.34
N ASN A 29 12.30 -10.37 -4.17
CA ASN A 29 13.74 -10.12 -4.05
C ASN A 29 14.58 -11.36 -3.79
N ARG A 30 13.97 -12.57 -3.73
CA ARG A 30 14.69 -13.82 -3.41
C ARG A 30 15.94 -14.01 -4.27
N GLN A 31 15.83 -13.88 -5.58
CA GLN A 31 16.96 -14.08 -6.49
C GLN A 31 18.04 -13.01 -6.31
N THR A 32 17.66 -11.74 -6.15
CA THR A 32 18.59 -10.64 -5.87
C THR A 32 19.37 -10.88 -4.58
N LEU A 33 18.68 -11.28 -3.52
CA LEU A 33 19.28 -11.63 -2.23
C LEU A 33 20.26 -12.80 -2.38
N THR A 34 19.89 -13.86 -3.10
CA THR A 34 20.78 -14.99 -3.39
C THR A 34 22.02 -14.54 -4.17
N HIS A 35 21.87 -13.76 -5.25
CA HIS A 35 22.98 -13.25 -6.05
C HIS A 35 23.93 -12.35 -5.25
N ARG A 36 23.41 -11.61 -4.26
CA ARG A 36 24.19 -10.75 -3.38
C ARG A 36 24.78 -11.49 -2.18
N GLY A 37 24.49 -12.79 -2.03
CA GLY A 37 24.91 -13.57 -0.87
C GLY A 37 24.30 -13.03 0.42
N ALA A 38 23.08 -12.49 0.40
CA ALA A 38 22.41 -11.96 1.57
C ALA A 38 21.15 -12.78 1.89
N SER A 39 20.76 -12.79 3.18
CA SER A 39 19.57 -13.54 3.63
C SER A 39 18.60 -12.68 4.41
N VAL A 40 17.33 -12.99 4.30
CA VAL A 40 16.29 -12.50 5.19
C VAL A 40 15.65 -13.69 5.88
N LEU A 41 15.66 -13.68 7.21
CA LEU A 41 15.00 -14.68 8.03
C LEU A 41 13.74 -14.07 8.64
N VAL A 42 12.57 -14.57 8.28
CA VAL A 42 11.30 -14.14 8.86
C VAL A 42 10.94 -15.07 10.02
N VAL A 43 10.73 -14.48 11.19
CA VAL A 43 10.38 -15.15 12.46
C VAL A 43 9.07 -14.59 13.01
N GLY A 44 8.30 -15.38 13.75
CA GLY A 44 7.01 -14.95 14.29
C GLY A 44 6.10 -16.13 14.61
N GLU A 45 4.78 -15.95 14.40
CA GLU A 45 3.81 -17.05 14.47
C GLU A 45 3.94 -17.96 13.24
N GLY A 46 4.43 -19.18 13.43
CA GLY A 46 4.66 -20.18 12.38
C GLY A 46 6.13 -20.59 12.25
N SER A 47 6.42 -21.44 11.26
CA SER A 47 7.79 -21.89 11.00
C SER A 47 8.65 -20.77 10.43
N PRO A 48 9.91 -20.60 10.91
CA PRO A 48 10.82 -19.61 10.36
C PRO A 48 11.05 -19.84 8.87
N THR A 49 11.09 -18.75 8.10
CA THR A 49 11.24 -18.81 6.64
C THR A 49 12.45 -18.00 6.20
N VAL A 50 13.31 -18.60 5.39
CA VAL A 50 14.51 -17.96 4.83
C VAL A 50 14.28 -17.54 3.39
N TRP A 51 14.71 -16.33 3.05
CA TRP A 51 14.73 -15.78 1.70
C TRP A 51 16.16 -15.37 1.33
N GLY A 52 16.59 -15.64 0.10
CA GLY A 52 17.92 -15.28 -0.38
C GLY A 52 18.94 -16.41 -0.25
N ALA A 53 20.16 -16.07 0.18
CA ALA A 53 21.20 -17.06 0.44
C ALA A 53 20.76 -18.03 1.56
N ALA A 54 21.17 -19.29 1.45
CA ALA A 54 20.82 -20.31 2.42
C ALA A 54 21.47 -20.01 3.77
N LEU A 55 20.73 -20.23 4.84
CA LEU A 55 21.23 -20.24 6.21
C LEU A 55 21.30 -21.69 6.68
N GLU A 56 22.37 -22.04 7.39
CA GLU A 56 22.49 -23.36 7.99
C GLU A 56 21.37 -23.57 9.02
N PRO A 57 20.80 -24.80 9.15
CA PRO A 57 19.69 -25.06 10.06
C PRO A 57 19.96 -24.63 11.51
N ALA A 58 21.17 -24.89 12.02
CA ALA A 58 21.59 -24.46 13.36
C ALA A 58 21.59 -22.93 13.51
N GLN A 59 21.99 -22.20 12.47
CA GLN A 59 21.96 -20.74 12.46
C GLN A 59 20.53 -20.21 12.40
N VAL A 60 19.63 -20.86 11.65
CA VAL A 60 18.20 -20.51 11.62
C VAL A 60 17.59 -20.67 13.00
N GLU A 61 17.86 -21.79 13.69
CA GLU A 61 17.36 -22.04 15.03
C GLU A 61 17.87 -21.01 16.03
N GLU A 62 19.18 -20.75 16.06
CA GLU A 62 19.80 -19.79 16.97
C GLU A 62 19.26 -18.36 16.77
N LEU A 63 19.17 -17.91 15.51
CA LEU A 63 18.62 -16.60 15.17
C LEU A 63 17.13 -16.50 15.51
N THR A 64 16.39 -17.60 15.32
CA THR A 64 14.99 -17.66 15.74
C THR A 64 14.88 -17.54 17.24
N VAL A 65 15.55 -18.37 18.05
CA VAL A 65 15.48 -18.26 19.52
C VAL A 65 15.88 -16.85 20.01
N THR A 66 16.92 -16.27 19.41
CA THR A 66 17.45 -14.95 19.82
C THR A 66 16.52 -13.80 19.47
N TYR A 67 15.84 -13.84 18.32
CA TYR A 67 15.07 -12.71 17.78
C TYR A 67 13.58 -12.99 17.56
N ALA A 68 13.07 -14.18 17.91
CA ALA A 68 11.67 -14.57 17.73
C ALA A 68 10.69 -13.88 18.68
N ASN A 69 11.13 -12.96 19.53
CA ASN A 69 10.25 -12.31 20.50
C ASN A 69 9.61 -11.04 19.91
N PRO A 70 8.47 -11.14 19.19
CA PRO A 70 7.98 -10.08 18.29
C PRO A 70 7.29 -8.96 19.09
N GLY A 71 6.90 -9.26 20.34
CA GLY A 71 6.05 -8.40 21.17
C GLY A 71 6.75 -7.20 21.80
N ARG A 72 8.10 -7.17 21.86
CA ARG A 72 8.82 -6.05 22.50
C ARG A 72 8.98 -4.81 21.63
N LEU A 73 8.89 -4.94 20.30
CA LEU A 73 9.22 -3.87 19.35
C LEU A 73 8.12 -3.57 18.31
N GLY A 74 7.06 -4.39 18.26
CA GLY A 74 6.00 -4.31 17.25
C GLY A 74 6.36 -5.03 15.94
N THR A 75 5.35 -5.23 15.09
CA THR A 75 5.48 -5.90 13.78
C THR A 75 5.11 -4.93 12.63
N PRO A 76 5.90 -4.86 11.55
CA PRO A 76 7.22 -5.48 11.38
C PRO A 76 8.32 -4.71 12.14
N SER A 77 9.26 -5.45 12.70
CA SER A 77 10.55 -4.95 13.19
C SER A 77 11.65 -5.90 12.73
N ALA A 78 12.89 -5.44 12.68
CA ALA A 78 13.99 -6.26 12.20
C ALA A 78 15.30 -6.01 12.95
N VAL A 79 16.20 -6.99 12.88
CA VAL A 79 17.60 -6.89 13.30
C VAL A 79 18.48 -7.18 12.10
N ARG A 80 19.32 -6.21 11.75
CA ARG A 80 20.33 -6.35 10.69
C ARG A 80 21.63 -6.83 11.30
N LEU A 81 22.12 -7.95 10.78
CA LEU A 81 23.39 -8.58 11.10
C LEU A 81 24.34 -8.38 9.93
N SER A 82 25.47 -7.72 10.19
CA SER A 82 26.52 -7.54 9.18
C SER A 82 27.69 -8.48 9.48
N PRO A 83 28.39 -9.01 8.47
CA PRO A 83 29.59 -9.81 8.68
C PRO A 83 30.62 -9.02 9.48
N GLY A 84 31.05 -9.56 10.62
CA GLY A 84 32.02 -8.90 11.52
C GLY A 84 31.56 -7.59 12.16
N GLY A 85 30.30 -7.18 11.98
CA GLY A 85 29.76 -5.89 12.42
C GLY A 85 28.79 -5.99 13.61
N ALA A 86 28.51 -4.84 14.22
CA ALA A 86 27.50 -4.72 15.26
C ALA A 86 26.07 -4.93 14.71
N HIS A 87 25.18 -5.42 15.56
CA HIS A 87 23.77 -5.63 15.21
C HIS A 87 23.02 -4.30 15.25
N ARG A 88 22.13 -4.06 14.27
CA ARG A 88 21.30 -2.85 14.21
C ARG A 88 19.83 -3.21 14.28
N VAL A 89 19.13 -2.62 15.24
CA VAL A 89 17.66 -2.75 15.37
C VAL A 89 16.97 -1.74 14.43
N VAL A 90 15.97 -2.21 13.71
CA VAL A 90 15.16 -1.48 12.74
C VAL A 90 13.69 -1.64 13.13
N ARG A 91 12.91 -0.56 13.17
CA ARG A 91 11.52 -0.58 13.67
C ARG A 91 10.57 0.06 12.67
N GLY A 92 9.44 -0.59 12.41
CA GLY A 92 8.40 -0.11 11.52
C GLY A 92 8.63 -0.47 10.06
N PHE A 93 7.54 -0.57 9.30
CA PHE A 93 7.54 -1.04 7.92
C PHE A 93 8.50 -0.27 7.02
N GLU A 94 8.46 1.07 7.01
CA GLU A 94 9.33 1.90 6.16
C GLU A 94 10.82 1.65 6.40
N ALA A 95 11.23 1.54 7.67
CA ALA A 95 12.62 1.32 8.02
C ALA A 95 13.07 -0.11 7.69
N VAL A 96 12.19 -1.10 7.89
CA VAL A 96 12.46 -2.50 7.54
C VAL A 96 12.60 -2.65 6.03
N THR A 97 11.72 -2.02 5.24
CA THR A 97 11.83 -1.99 3.77
C THR A 97 13.10 -1.27 3.33
N ALA A 98 13.49 -0.16 3.95
CA ALA A 98 14.76 0.50 3.65
C ALA A 98 15.97 -0.40 3.95
N ALA A 99 15.95 -1.17 5.03
CA ALA A 99 17.00 -2.12 5.37
C ALA A 99 17.04 -3.32 4.41
N LEU A 100 15.90 -3.78 3.90
CA LEU A 100 15.83 -4.79 2.83
C LEU A 100 16.48 -4.27 1.55
N VAL A 101 16.14 -3.03 1.16
CA VAL A 101 16.70 -2.32 0.01
C VAL A 101 18.23 -2.18 0.11
N GLU A 102 18.74 -1.83 1.30
CA GLU A 102 20.18 -1.82 1.59
C GLU A 102 20.81 -3.21 1.37
N LEU A 103 20.13 -4.25 1.85
CA LEU A 103 20.61 -5.64 1.75
C LEU A 103 20.69 -6.11 0.30
N CYS A 104 19.77 -5.66 -0.55
CA CYS A 104 19.78 -5.91 -2.00
C CYS A 104 20.92 -5.16 -2.74
N GLY A 105 21.77 -4.42 -2.03
CA GLY A 105 22.97 -3.77 -2.58
C GLY A 105 22.70 -2.38 -3.15
N SER A 106 21.63 -1.74 -2.70
CA SER A 106 21.26 -0.40 -3.17
C SER A 106 21.30 0.61 -2.04
N GLN A 107 21.60 1.86 -2.36
CA GLN A 107 21.77 2.87 -1.32
C GLN A 107 20.40 3.25 -0.73
N PRO A 108 20.26 3.29 0.61
CA PRO A 108 19.06 3.81 1.26
C PRO A 108 18.96 5.30 0.93
N GLY A 109 17.93 5.67 0.15
CA GLY A 109 17.80 7.02 -0.41
C GLY A 109 18.27 7.17 -1.87
N ARG A 110 18.90 6.15 -2.46
CA ARG A 110 19.13 6.03 -3.91
C ARG A 110 18.29 4.85 -4.42
N VAL A 111 17.13 5.27 -4.88
CA VAL A 111 15.94 4.53 -5.32
C VAL A 111 16.20 3.11 -5.83
N VAL A 112 15.54 2.15 -5.16
CA VAL A 112 15.33 0.78 -5.60
C VAL A 112 13.88 0.58 -5.91
N CYS A 113 13.58 0.12 -7.12
CA CYS A 113 12.30 -0.47 -7.40
C CYS A 113 12.36 -1.98 -7.22
N GLU A 114 11.65 -2.46 -6.22
CA GLU A 114 11.31 -3.86 -6.06
C GLU A 114 10.00 -4.12 -6.80
N VAL A 115 9.97 -5.23 -7.52
CA VAL A 115 8.89 -5.64 -8.44
C VAL A 115 7.60 -5.94 -7.66
N PRO A 116 6.42 -5.51 -8.14
CA PRO A 116 5.16 -5.95 -7.56
C PRO A 116 4.94 -7.44 -7.84
N THR A 117 4.98 -8.26 -6.80
CA THR A 117 4.57 -9.66 -6.81
C THR A 117 3.08 -9.76 -6.48
N SER A 118 2.23 -9.31 -7.41
CA SER A 118 0.80 -9.51 -7.25
C SER A 118 0.43 -10.97 -7.53
N CYS A 119 -0.34 -11.59 -6.65
CA CYS A 119 -0.81 -12.97 -6.84
C CYS A 119 -1.78 -13.14 -8.01
N SER A 120 -2.37 -12.05 -8.53
CA SER A 120 -3.47 -12.13 -9.50
C SER A 120 -3.08 -11.89 -10.96
N VAL A 121 -1.84 -11.46 -11.20
CA VAL A 121 -1.21 -11.41 -12.52
C VAL A 121 0.22 -11.86 -12.26
N GLY A 122 0.69 -12.92 -12.91
CA GLY A 122 2.01 -13.53 -12.71
C GLY A 122 3.17 -12.61 -13.16
N VAL A 123 3.24 -11.42 -12.56
CA VAL A 123 4.30 -10.44 -12.69
C VAL A 123 5.46 -10.97 -11.87
N ASN A 124 6.09 -12.04 -12.38
CA ASN A 124 7.28 -12.60 -11.79
C ASN A 124 8.35 -11.51 -11.65
N GLY A 125 9.28 -11.73 -10.71
CA GLY A 125 10.42 -10.88 -10.29
C GLY A 125 11.43 -10.49 -11.39
N THR A 126 10.99 -10.40 -12.64
CA THR A 126 11.74 -9.90 -13.80
C THR A 126 12.27 -8.48 -13.50
N PRO A 127 13.49 -8.13 -13.90
CA PRO A 127 13.99 -6.75 -13.76
C PRO A 127 13.05 -5.70 -14.37
N VAL A 128 13.13 -4.46 -13.87
CA VAL A 128 12.43 -3.32 -14.46
C VAL A 128 13.28 -2.71 -15.57
N ASP A 129 12.66 -2.23 -16.65
CA ASP A 129 13.39 -1.65 -17.79
C ASP A 129 13.86 -0.22 -17.51
N ALA A 130 13.14 0.51 -16.67
CA ALA A 130 13.56 1.82 -16.18
C ALA A 130 13.06 2.09 -14.76
N LEU A 131 13.77 2.99 -14.09
CA LEU A 131 13.42 3.50 -12.78
C LEU A 131 13.58 5.02 -12.79
N VAL A 132 12.46 5.72 -12.64
CA VAL A 132 12.42 7.19 -12.57
C VAL A 132 11.94 7.64 -11.20
N ILE A 133 12.31 8.86 -10.81
CA ILE A 133 11.96 9.43 -9.51
C ILE A 133 11.11 10.67 -9.76
N ALA A 134 9.90 10.67 -9.23
CA ALA A 134 9.06 11.86 -9.13
C ALA A 134 9.18 12.49 -7.74
N GLN A 135 8.91 13.79 -7.63
CA GLN A 135 9.02 14.56 -6.38
C GLN A 135 7.68 15.19 -6.00
N ALA A 136 6.94 14.57 -5.09
CA ALA A 136 5.65 15.07 -4.64
C ALA A 136 5.79 15.79 -3.29
N ASP A 137 5.83 17.13 -3.33
CA ASP A 137 5.93 18.03 -2.16
C ASP A 137 6.94 17.56 -1.09
N GLY A 138 8.22 17.50 -1.47
CA GLY A 138 9.32 17.09 -0.59
C GLY A 138 9.43 15.57 -0.36
N ARG A 139 8.71 14.76 -1.12
CA ARG A 139 8.79 13.28 -1.05
C ARG A 139 9.24 12.68 -2.38
N ALA A 140 10.19 11.76 -2.29
CA ALA A 140 10.63 10.98 -3.45
C ALA A 140 9.68 9.79 -3.68
N VAL A 141 9.09 9.73 -4.87
CA VAL A 141 8.25 8.62 -5.33
C VAL A 141 8.99 7.89 -6.43
N GLY A 142 9.33 6.62 -6.20
CA GLY A 142 9.96 5.78 -7.22
C GLY A 142 8.92 5.25 -8.19
N ILE A 143 9.19 5.32 -9.49
CA ILE A 143 8.35 4.78 -10.53
C ILE A 143 9.18 3.79 -11.34
N ALA A 144 8.95 2.50 -11.11
CA ALA A 144 9.47 1.45 -11.98
C ALA A 144 8.62 1.34 -13.24
N ALA A 145 9.24 1.10 -14.38
CA ALA A 145 8.57 0.90 -15.64
C ALA A 145 9.07 -0.37 -16.34
N ARG A 146 8.16 -1.09 -17.00
CA ARG A 146 8.50 -2.17 -17.93
C ARG A 146 7.84 -2.01 -19.30
N GLY A 147 8.60 -2.20 -20.36
CA GLY A 147 8.24 -1.98 -21.76
C GLY A 147 8.58 -0.57 -22.23
N GLU A 148 8.96 -0.41 -23.51
CA GLU A 148 9.42 0.86 -24.08
C GLU A 148 8.42 2.01 -23.90
N GLY A 149 7.13 1.77 -24.13
CA GLY A 149 6.10 2.78 -23.90
C GLY A 149 6.01 3.22 -22.43
N ALA A 150 6.35 2.33 -21.49
CA ALA A 150 6.16 2.55 -20.05
C ALA A 150 7.20 3.47 -19.50
N VAL A 151 8.42 3.29 -20.00
CA VAL A 151 9.53 4.18 -19.73
C VAL A 151 9.10 5.60 -20.11
N ARG A 152 8.55 5.81 -21.30
CA ARG A 152 8.10 7.14 -21.76
C ARG A 152 7.01 7.73 -20.86
N VAL A 153 5.99 6.94 -20.49
CA VAL A 153 4.90 7.42 -19.60
C VAL A 153 5.44 7.75 -18.21
N ALA A 154 6.30 6.91 -17.64
CA ALA A 154 6.91 7.13 -16.34
C ALA A 154 7.76 8.41 -16.33
N THR A 155 8.60 8.62 -17.35
CA THR A 155 9.40 9.85 -17.50
C THR A 155 8.52 11.09 -17.55
N LEU A 156 7.47 11.08 -18.37
CA LEU A 156 6.53 12.22 -18.49
C LEU A 156 5.77 12.53 -17.19
N ALA A 157 5.50 11.51 -16.38
CA ALA A 157 4.91 11.71 -15.05
C ALA A 157 5.91 12.33 -14.07
N ALA A 158 7.17 11.89 -14.11
CA ALA A 158 8.23 12.40 -13.23
C ALA A 158 8.62 13.86 -13.51
N SER A 159 8.66 14.26 -14.79
CA SER A 159 9.05 15.61 -15.21
C SER A 159 8.12 16.74 -14.73
N GLY A 160 6.91 16.42 -14.25
CA GLY A 160 5.92 17.41 -13.83
C GLY A 160 5.98 17.81 -12.35
N THR A 161 7.04 17.46 -11.62
CA THR A 161 7.04 17.50 -10.16
C THR A 161 8.31 18.15 -9.59
N GLY A 162 8.14 19.07 -8.64
CA GLY A 162 9.12 20.12 -8.29
C GLY A 162 10.38 19.63 -7.57
N THR A 163 11.42 20.46 -7.53
CA THR A 163 12.70 20.17 -6.88
C THR A 163 12.69 20.65 -5.42
N ASN A 164 12.80 19.76 -4.43
CA ASN A 164 13.59 19.95 -3.21
C ASN A 164 13.42 18.82 -2.17
N ALA A 165 14.51 18.56 -1.44
CA ALA A 165 14.70 17.75 -0.23
C ALA A 165 13.97 16.38 -0.12
N VAL A 166 14.75 15.29 -0.06
CA VAL A 166 14.26 13.91 0.04
C VAL A 166 13.91 13.54 1.48
N ARG A 167 12.65 13.21 1.76
CA ARG A 167 12.25 12.43 2.94
C ARG A 167 11.33 11.27 2.55
N GLY A 168 11.81 10.04 2.77
CA GLY A 168 11.06 8.81 2.56
C GLY A 168 10.89 8.41 1.09
N TYR A 169 10.78 7.10 0.84
CA TYR A 169 10.65 6.50 -0.48
C TYR A 169 9.40 5.63 -0.53
N VAL A 170 8.55 5.82 -1.55
CA VAL A 170 7.43 4.91 -1.82
C VAL A 170 7.51 4.41 -3.28
N PRO A 171 7.63 3.09 -3.52
CA PRO A 171 7.67 2.55 -4.86
C PRO A 171 6.27 2.43 -5.47
N VAL A 172 6.15 2.93 -6.71
CA VAL A 172 5.06 2.69 -7.66
C VAL A 172 5.67 1.92 -8.82
N THR A 173 5.00 0.89 -9.32
CA THR A 173 5.46 0.15 -10.50
C THR A 173 4.40 0.18 -11.57
N LEU A 174 4.80 0.65 -12.75
CA LEU A 174 4.05 0.60 -13.99
C LEU A 174 4.54 -0.57 -14.84
N LEU A 175 3.64 -1.47 -15.19
CA LEU A 175 3.92 -2.63 -16.04
C LEU A 175 3.10 -2.53 -17.32
N VAL A 176 3.76 -2.84 -18.45
CA VAL A 176 3.08 -3.20 -19.70
C VAL A 176 3.07 -4.71 -19.79
N GLU A 177 1.90 -5.33 -20.02
CA GLU A 177 1.86 -6.79 -20.17
C GLU A 177 0.96 -7.26 -21.31
N ARG A 178 1.63 -7.95 -22.27
CA ARG A 178 1.10 -8.88 -23.30
C ARG A 178 0.13 -8.28 -24.35
N PRO A 179 -0.04 -8.96 -25.51
CA PRO A 179 -0.25 -8.27 -26.78
C PRO A 179 -1.64 -7.62 -26.82
N ARG A 180 -1.67 -6.33 -27.16
CA ARG A 180 -2.84 -5.44 -27.44
C ARG A 180 -3.07 -4.25 -26.48
N ASN A 181 -2.02 -3.67 -25.88
CA ASN A 181 -2.01 -2.28 -25.33
C ASN A 181 -2.52 -2.05 -23.89
N LEU A 182 -2.40 -3.01 -22.98
CA LEU A 182 -2.80 -2.82 -21.57
C LEU A 182 -1.65 -2.36 -20.65
N TRP A 183 -1.98 -1.43 -19.76
CA TRP A 183 -1.12 -0.83 -18.73
C TRP A 183 -1.61 -1.21 -17.34
N LEU A 184 -0.73 -1.70 -16.48
CA LEU A 184 -1.02 -2.09 -15.11
C LEU A 184 -0.21 -1.24 -14.13
N VAL A 185 -0.87 -0.67 -13.14
CA VAL A 185 -0.19 0.13 -12.10
C VAL A 185 -0.31 -0.58 -10.76
N PHE A 186 0.84 -0.80 -10.13
CA PHE A 186 0.97 -1.37 -8.80
C PHE A 186 1.59 -0.36 -7.84
N ARG A 187 1.17 -0.39 -6.58
CA ARG A 187 1.70 0.45 -5.49
C ARG A 187 1.97 -0.43 -4.28
N GLY A 188 3.23 -0.74 -4.00
CA GLY A 188 3.61 -1.70 -2.96
C GLY A 188 2.84 -3.01 -3.12
N GLY A 189 3.08 -3.76 -4.20
CA GLY A 189 2.46 -5.07 -4.48
C GLY A 189 0.96 -5.10 -4.84
N GLU A 190 0.22 -4.03 -4.53
CA GLU A 190 -1.22 -3.93 -4.76
C GLU A 190 -1.53 -3.39 -6.15
N LEU A 191 -2.42 -4.06 -6.91
CA LEU A 191 -2.90 -3.58 -8.21
C LEU A 191 -3.90 -2.43 -7.98
N VAL A 192 -3.57 -1.22 -8.42
CA VAL A 192 -4.40 -0.02 -8.19
C VAL A 192 -5.11 0.50 -9.44
N ALA A 193 -4.63 0.16 -10.64
CA ALA A 193 -5.31 0.53 -11.88
C ALA A 193 -4.97 -0.40 -13.06
N ARG A 194 -5.92 -0.48 -14.00
CA ARG A 194 -5.74 -1.03 -15.36
C ARG A 194 -6.16 0.03 -16.37
N SER A 195 -5.33 0.26 -17.38
CA SER A 195 -5.63 1.22 -18.45
C SER A 195 -5.37 0.60 -19.82
N ARG A 196 -6.12 1.10 -20.81
CA ARG A 196 -6.03 0.68 -22.22
C ARG A 196 -5.23 1.66 -23.08
N SER A 197 -4.78 2.78 -22.52
CA SER A 197 -4.06 3.82 -23.25
C SER A 197 -2.95 4.48 -22.43
N ALA A 198 -1.97 5.03 -23.13
CA ALA A 198 -0.87 5.76 -22.49
C ALA A 198 -1.36 7.02 -21.75
N ASN A 199 -2.38 7.71 -22.28
CA ASN A 199 -2.91 8.95 -21.68
C ASN A 199 -3.61 8.67 -20.35
N GLU A 200 -4.53 7.71 -20.31
CA GLU A 200 -5.19 7.30 -19.06
C GLU A 200 -4.19 6.82 -18.00
N THR A 201 -3.12 6.16 -18.44
CA THR A 201 -2.03 5.70 -17.58
C THR A 201 -1.24 6.86 -17.01
N LEU A 202 -0.85 7.82 -17.86
CA LEU A 202 -0.15 9.03 -17.45
C LEU A 202 -0.98 9.83 -16.45
N ASP A 203 -2.27 10.02 -16.71
CA ASP A 203 -3.19 10.73 -15.81
C ASP A 203 -3.37 10.01 -14.49
N THR A 204 -3.43 8.68 -14.51
CA THR A 204 -3.53 7.87 -13.30
C THR A 204 -2.25 7.93 -12.48
N LEU A 205 -1.08 7.84 -13.13
CA LEU A 205 0.22 7.94 -12.47
C LEU A 205 0.43 9.34 -11.87
N ARG A 206 0.07 10.41 -12.57
CA ARG A 206 0.10 11.79 -12.04
C ARG A 206 -0.79 11.95 -10.81
N ARG A 207 -2.01 11.41 -10.83
CA ARG A 207 -2.89 11.42 -9.64
C ARG A 207 -2.30 10.66 -8.47
N ILE A 208 -1.71 9.49 -8.72
CA ILE A 208 -1.02 8.71 -7.67
C ILE A 208 0.13 9.52 -7.07
N VAL A 209 0.97 10.13 -7.91
CA VAL A 209 2.11 10.96 -7.47
C VAL A 209 1.63 12.16 -6.66
N ALA A 210 0.66 12.93 -7.15
CA ALA A 210 0.07 14.07 -6.43
C ALA A 210 -0.57 13.65 -5.08
N GLY A 211 -1.12 12.44 -5.02
CA GLY A 211 -1.68 11.89 -3.78
C GLY A 211 -0.65 11.71 -2.64
N PHE A 212 0.66 11.70 -2.92
CA PHE A 212 1.69 11.62 -1.89
C PHE A 212 1.94 12.92 -1.16
N GLU A 213 1.51 14.06 -1.73
CA GLU A 213 1.62 15.38 -1.12
C GLU A 213 1.05 15.37 0.32
N PRO A 214 1.66 16.10 1.26
CA PRO A 214 1.11 16.42 2.56
C PRO A 214 -0.38 16.81 2.48
N PRO A 215 -1.21 16.33 3.42
CA PRO A 215 -2.59 16.77 3.50
C PRO A 215 -2.65 18.25 3.90
N GLY A 216 -3.70 18.95 3.47
CA GLY A 216 -4.02 20.27 4.01
C GLY A 216 -4.29 20.24 5.51
N ALA A 217 -4.29 21.39 6.18
CA ALA A 217 -4.38 21.50 7.65
C ALA A 217 -5.61 20.82 8.27
N GLN A 218 -6.72 20.71 7.52
CA GLN A 218 -7.96 20.06 7.98
C GLN A 218 -8.20 18.68 7.36
N GLN A 219 -7.25 18.18 6.55
CA GLN A 219 -7.38 16.91 5.85
C GLN A 219 -6.78 15.77 6.68
N VAL A 220 -7.50 14.65 6.75
CA VAL A 220 -7.00 13.42 7.34
C VAL A 220 -6.71 12.38 6.25
N ARG A 221 -5.50 11.81 6.30
CA ARG A 221 -5.10 10.72 5.40
C ARG A 221 -5.47 9.36 5.98
N LEU A 222 -6.20 8.59 5.18
CA LEU A 222 -6.57 7.21 5.46
C LEU A 222 -5.90 6.26 4.47
N MET A 223 -5.40 5.15 5.00
CA MET A 223 -4.89 3.98 4.29
C MET A 223 -6.03 3.02 3.93
N CYS A 224 -7.03 3.54 3.24
CA CYS A 224 -8.16 2.80 2.71
C CYS A 224 -8.30 3.05 1.20
N GLY A 225 -9.12 2.25 0.54
CA GLY A 225 -9.54 2.52 -0.83
C GLY A 225 -10.81 3.37 -0.85
N ALA A 226 -11.08 4.01 -1.99
CA ALA A 226 -12.31 4.76 -2.22
C ALA A 226 -12.91 4.46 -3.60
N LEU A 227 -14.23 4.38 -3.64
CA LEU A 227 -15.04 4.35 -4.85
C LEU A 227 -15.79 5.68 -4.96
N VAL A 228 -15.83 6.27 -6.14
CA VAL A 228 -16.63 7.46 -6.44
C VAL A 228 -17.63 7.14 -7.54
N GLN A 229 -18.85 7.61 -7.35
CA GLN A 229 -19.91 7.49 -8.35
C GLN A 229 -19.90 8.73 -9.25
N GLY A 230 -19.62 8.58 -10.55
CA GLY A 230 -19.67 9.67 -11.54
C GLY A 230 -18.97 10.99 -11.17
N GLU A 231 -19.20 12.07 -11.94
CA GLU A 231 -18.75 13.41 -11.56
C GLU A 231 -19.78 14.05 -10.61
N GLY A 232 -19.34 14.42 -9.39
CA GLY A 232 -20.18 15.05 -8.37
C GLY A 232 -21.05 14.11 -7.54
N GLY A 233 -20.97 12.79 -7.76
CA GLY A 233 -21.78 11.82 -7.03
C GLY A 233 -21.23 11.48 -5.64
N ARG A 234 -21.50 10.27 -5.18
CA ARG A 234 -21.22 9.83 -3.79
C ARG A 234 -19.92 9.03 -3.73
N ALA A 235 -19.31 8.97 -2.55
CA ALA A 235 -18.12 8.19 -2.28
C ALA A 235 -18.36 7.10 -1.23
N LEU A 236 -17.72 5.95 -1.41
CA LEU A 236 -17.66 4.86 -0.44
C LEU A 236 -16.21 4.55 -0.10
N LEU A 237 -15.92 4.36 1.18
CA LEU A 237 -14.61 3.89 1.64
C LEU A 237 -14.62 2.38 1.81
N PHE A 238 -13.49 1.73 1.56
CA PHE A 238 -13.36 0.29 1.71
C PHE A 238 -11.96 -0.13 2.19
N PRO A 239 -11.78 -1.33 2.76
CA PRO A 239 -10.51 -1.80 3.27
C PRO A 239 -9.50 -1.92 2.14
N ARG A 240 -8.31 -1.37 2.32
CA ARG A 240 -7.29 -1.31 1.25
C ARG A 240 -6.98 -2.67 0.61
N ASN A 241 -7.00 -3.76 1.38
CA ASN A 241 -6.78 -5.11 0.86
C ASN A 241 -7.84 -5.61 -0.14
N TRP A 242 -8.92 -4.86 -0.38
CA TRP A 242 -9.93 -5.17 -1.40
C TRP A 242 -9.63 -4.51 -2.76
N MET A 243 -8.64 -3.62 -2.84
CA MET A 243 -8.35 -2.84 -4.04
C MET A 243 -8.08 -3.71 -5.27
N SER A 244 -7.13 -4.65 -5.20
CA SER A 244 -6.79 -5.53 -6.34
C SER A 244 -8.02 -6.29 -6.84
N TYR A 245 -8.83 -6.83 -5.90
CA TYR A 245 -10.07 -7.51 -6.22
C TYR A 245 -11.02 -6.60 -6.98
N LEU A 246 -11.26 -5.38 -6.50
CA LEU A 246 -12.19 -4.45 -7.14
C LEU A 246 -11.66 -3.93 -8.49
N VAL A 247 -10.35 -3.68 -8.62
CA VAL A 247 -9.73 -3.25 -9.89
C VAL A 247 -9.91 -4.29 -10.99
N GLU A 248 -9.84 -5.59 -10.66
CA GLU A 248 -10.13 -6.66 -11.61
C GLU A 248 -11.58 -6.65 -12.12
N ARG A 249 -12.52 -6.15 -11.31
CA ARG A 249 -13.94 -6.01 -11.67
C ARG A 249 -14.31 -4.58 -12.07
N ASN A 250 -13.32 -3.74 -12.41
CA ASN A 250 -13.53 -2.33 -12.76
C ASN A 250 -14.56 -2.13 -13.89
N SER A 251 -14.62 -3.02 -14.88
CA SER A 251 -15.65 -2.95 -15.94
C SER A 251 -17.08 -3.15 -15.42
N SER A 252 -17.28 -3.99 -14.41
CA SER A 252 -18.60 -4.18 -13.79
C SER A 252 -18.96 -3.01 -12.88
N LEU A 253 -17.98 -2.49 -12.13
CA LEU A 253 -18.15 -1.27 -11.32
C LEU A 253 -18.49 -0.06 -12.20
N ALA A 254 -17.78 0.14 -13.30
CA ALA A 254 -18.00 1.23 -14.24
C ALA A 254 -19.40 1.20 -14.86
N ARG A 255 -19.90 0.00 -15.21
CA ARG A 255 -21.30 -0.17 -15.68
C ARG A 255 -22.33 0.22 -14.62
N ALA A 256 -22.01 0.04 -13.34
CA ALA A 256 -22.83 0.47 -12.22
C ALA A 256 -22.58 1.95 -11.81
N GLY A 257 -21.78 2.70 -12.58
CA GLY A 257 -21.47 4.10 -12.34
C GLY A 257 -20.37 4.36 -11.31
N TRP A 258 -19.73 3.30 -10.78
CA TRP A 258 -18.65 3.40 -9.81
C TRP A 258 -17.28 3.42 -10.47
N ARG A 259 -16.40 4.27 -9.94
CA ARG A 259 -15.00 4.38 -10.34
C ARG A 259 -14.10 4.26 -9.11
N LEU A 260 -13.08 3.42 -9.22
CA LEU A 260 -12.04 3.32 -8.20
C LEU A 260 -11.17 4.59 -8.21
N CYS A 261 -10.87 5.10 -7.02
CA CYS A 261 -9.84 6.12 -6.82
C CYS A 261 -8.50 5.41 -6.60
N PRO A 262 -7.54 5.53 -7.54
CA PRO A 262 -6.26 4.83 -7.46
C PRO A 262 -5.27 5.49 -6.47
N ASP A 263 -5.75 6.42 -5.65
CA ASP A 263 -4.91 7.32 -4.86
C ASP A 263 -4.13 6.58 -3.76
N PRO A 264 -2.92 7.08 -3.42
CA PRO A 264 -2.08 6.48 -2.40
C PRO A 264 -2.73 6.49 -1.01
N PHE A 265 -3.61 7.46 -0.75
CA PHE A 265 -4.36 7.64 0.49
C PHE A 265 -5.69 8.31 0.16
N ALA A 266 -6.78 7.89 0.83
CA ALA A 266 -8.00 8.68 0.83
C ALA A 266 -7.78 9.89 1.75
N ARG A 267 -8.13 11.10 1.28
CA ARG A 267 -8.07 12.32 2.10
C ARG A 267 -9.49 12.72 2.46
N LEU A 268 -9.79 12.76 3.76
CA LEU A 268 -11.07 13.24 4.26
C LEU A 268 -10.92 14.67 4.77
N GLU A 269 -11.92 15.51 4.49
CA GLU A 269 -12.05 16.84 5.07
C GLU A 269 -13.49 17.06 5.56
N PRO A 270 -13.70 17.91 6.57
CA PRO A 270 -15.05 18.25 7.02
C PRO A 270 -15.77 19.05 5.93
N GLY A 271 -16.99 18.64 5.60
CA GLY A 271 -17.90 19.41 4.74
C GLY A 271 -18.60 20.54 5.48
N PRO A 272 -19.35 21.40 4.74
CA PRO A 272 -20.10 22.53 5.33
C PRO A 272 -21.05 22.11 6.44
N ASP A 273 -21.69 20.96 6.29
CA ASP A 273 -22.66 20.40 7.23
C ASP A 273 -22.02 19.39 8.22
N GLY A 274 -20.69 19.37 8.30
CA GLY A 274 -19.94 18.39 9.08
C GLY A 274 -19.83 17.00 8.43
N ALA A 275 -20.56 16.75 7.33
CA ALA A 275 -20.47 15.51 6.57
C ALA A 275 -19.06 15.32 5.97
N PRO A 276 -18.48 14.10 6.04
CA PRO A 276 -17.15 13.86 5.50
C PRO A 276 -17.11 13.98 3.97
N LEU A 277 -16.17 14.75 3.45
CA LEU A 277 -15.88 14.86 2.03
C LEU A 277 -14.58 14.12 1.68
N LEU A 278 -14.62 13.29 0.66
CA LEU A 278 -13.43 12.74 0.01
C LEU A 278 -12.84 13.83 -0.89
N SER A 279 -11.63 14.26 -0.56
CA SER A 279 -10.83 15.17 -1.37
C SER A 279 -9.84 14.37 -2.20
N HIS A 280 -9.90 14.49 -3.52
CA HIS A 280 -8.98 13.79 -4.42
C HIS A 280 -8.55 14.67 -5.61
N PRO A 281 -7.36 14.44 -6.21
CA PRO A 281 -6.90 15.25 -7.33
C PRO A 281 -7.88 15.19 -8.52
N SER A 282 -8.31 16.35 -9.00
CA SER A 282 -9.16 16.45 -10.20
C SER A 282 -8.37 16.14 -11.47
N ARG A 283 -9.07 15.63 -12.49
CA ARG A 283 -8.50 15.38 -13.83
C ARG A 283 -8.38 16.64 -14.68
N ALA A 284 -9.23 17.64 -14.45
CA ALA A 284 -9.46 18.74 -15.38
C ALA A 284 -9.12 20.13 -14.81
N SER A 285 -9.20 20.28 -13.48
CA SER A 285 -8.99 21.55 -12.79
C SER A 285 -7.86 21.36 -11.79
N GLY A 286 -6.89 22.27 -11.69
CA GLY A 286 -5.84 22.21 -10.67
C GLY A 286 -6.35 22.19 -9.21
N SER A 287 -7.66 22.34 -8.99
CA SER A 287 -8.32 22.23 -7.69
C SER A 287 -8.78 20.79 -7.39
N PRO A 288 -8.66 20.32 -6.13
CA PRO A 288 -9.17 19.01 -5.71
C PRO A 288 -10.67 18.88 -5.93
N GLN A 289 -11.10 17.70 -6.40
CA GLN A 289 -12.52 17.34 -6.46
C GLN A 289 -12.97 16.82 -5.08
N ARG A 290 -14.11 17.32 -4.62
CA ARG A 290 -14.71 16.99 -3.32
C ARG A 290 -15.98 16.18 -3.53
N THR A 291 -16.06 15.02 -2.89
CA THR A 291 -17.14 14.06 -3.09
C THR A 291 -17.68 13.60 -1.73
N PRO A 292 -18.98 13.75 -1.43
CA PRO A 292 -19.55 13.32 -0.15
C PRO A 292 -19.35 11.83 0.10
N VAL A 293 -18.79 11.47 1.25
CA VAL A 293 -18.69 10.07 1.67
C VAL A 293 -20.02 9.66 2.30
N VAL A 294 -20.67 8.66 1.73
CA VAL A 294 -22.03 8.24 2.13
C VAL A 294 -22.05 6.89 2.86
N GLY A 295 -20.91 6.22 2.96
CA GLY A 295 -20.84 4.93 3.64
C GLY A 295 -19.47 4.27 3.56
N VAL A 296 -19.37 3.17 4.29
CA VAL A 296 -18.17 2.34 4.39
C VAL A 296 -18.52 0.90 4.08
N LEU A 297 -17.72 0.26 3.24
CA LEU A 297 -17.73 -1.19 3.06
C LEU A 297 -16.73 -1.78 4.06
N ALA A 298 -17.12 -2.85 4.77
CA ALA A 298 -16.24 -3.48 5.75
C ALA A 298 -16.44 -4.99 5.82
N PRO A 299 -15.39 -5.77 6.16
CA PRO A 299 -15.52 -7.20 6.36
C PRO A 299 -16.39 -7.48 7.59
N ARG A 300 -17.14 -8.59 7.55
CA ARG A 300 -17.80 -9.09 8.76
C ARG A 300 -16.75 -9.43 9.82
N PRO A 301 -16.94 -9.03 11.09
CA PRO A 301 -16.01 -9.40 12.14
C PRO A 301 -16.01 -10.93 12.34
N THR A 302 -14.84 -11.55 12.21
CA THR A 302 -14.68 -13.02 12.27
C THR A 302 -14.71 -13.59 13.69
N VAL A 303 -14.35 -12.79 14.70
CA VAL A 303 -14.32 -13.21 16.11
C VAL A 303 -15.47 -12.57 16.88
N PRO A 304 -16.32 -13.32 17.60
CA PRO A 304 -17.26 -12.73 18.56
C PRO A 304 -16.49 -12.10 19.72
N MET A 305 -16.72 -10.82 20.01
CA MET A 305 -16.27 -10.21 21.27
C MET A 305 -17.50 -10.01 22.16
N PRO A 306 -17.67 -10.82 23.22
CA PRO A 306 -18.80 -10.68 24.13
C PRO A 306 -18.86 -9.27 24.72
N GLY A 307 -20.04 -8.67 24.74
CA GLY A 307 -20.30 -7.39 25.42
C GLY A 307 -19.86 -6.11 24.72
N ARG A 308 -19.28 -6.16 23.50
CA ARG A 308 -18.97 -4.93 22.73
C ARG A 308 -19.94 -4.71 21.57
N PRO A 309 -20.55 -3.51 21.43
CA PRO A 309 -21.39 -3.19 20.28
C PRO A 309 -20.64 -3.34 18.95
N ILE A 310 -21.29 -3.94 17.95
CA ILE A 310 -20.73 -4.14 16.60
C ILE A 310 -20.20 -2.82 16.01
N ARG A 311 -20.92 -1.71 16.21
CA ARG A 311 -20.53 -0.38 15.70
C ARG A 311 -19.20 0.12 16.27
N ALA A 312 -18.95 -0.06 17.57
CA ALA A 312 -17.68 0.34 18.19
C ALA A 312 -16.49 -0.44 17.59
N ARG A 313 -16.69 -1.72 17.26
CA ARG A 313 -15.68 -2.55 16.59
C ARG A 313 -15.37 -2.05 15.19
N LEU A 314 -16.39 -1.70 14.41
CA LEU A 314 -16.25 -1.19 13.05
C LEU A 314 -15.54 0.18 13.05
N LEU A 315 -15.90 1.07 13.96
CA LEU A 315 -15.21 2.35 14.14
C LEU A 315 -13.73 2.13 14.48
N THR A 316 -13.42 1.15 15.34
CA THR A 316 -12.02 0.81 15.66
C THR A 316 -11.26 0.32 14.41
N GLN A 317 -11.88 -0.50 13.57
CA GLN A 317 -11.29 -0.94 12.30
C GLN A 317 -11.05 0.22 11.32
N ILE A 318 -11.98 1.16 11.22
CA ILE A 318 -11.85 2.35 10.36
C ILE A 318 -10.79 3.31 10.89
N VAL A 319 -10.73 3.53 12.20
CA VAL A 319 -9.68 4.34 12.84
C VAL A 319 -8.29 3.73 12.64
N ASN A 320 -8.19 2.40 12.55
CA ASN A 320 -6.93 1.75 12.21
C ASN A 320 -6.47 2.02 10.77
N TRP A 321 -7.29 2.64 9.92
CA TRP A 321 -6.86 3.11 8.60
C TRP A 321 -6.08 4.42 8.67
N VAL A 322 -6.05 5.15 9.79
CA VAL A 322 -5.35 6.44 9.83
C VAL A 322 -3.84 6.26 9.64
N VAL A 323 -3.24 7.06 8.75
CA VAL A 323 -1.80 7.08 8.52
C VAL A 323 -1.06 7.45 9.80
N ARG A 324 -0.01 6.71 10.14
CA ARG A 324 0.81 6.95 11.34
C ARG A 324 2.04 7.81 11.00
N PRO A 325 2.59 8.57 11.96
CA PRO A 325 2.09 8.77 13.32
C PRO A 325 0.80 9.60 13.34
N VAL A 326 -0.09 9.33 14.32
CA VAL A 326 -1.38 10.00 14.47
C VAL A 326 -1.51 10.57 15.88
N SER A 327 -2.01 11.79 16.01
CA SER A 327 -2.29 12.41 17.31
C SER A 327 -3.66 11.95 17.86
N PRO A 328 -3.89 12.03 19.18
CA PRO A 328 -5.21 11.78 19.75
C PRO A 328 -6.31 12.66 19.15
N GLU A 329 -5.98 13.89 18.75
CA GLU A 329 -6.90 14.80 18.06
C GLU A 329 -7.27 14.29 16.67
N HIS A 330 -6.31 13.80 15.88
CA HIS A 330 -6.59 13.19 14.58
C HIS A 330 -7.46 11.94 14.73
N VAL A 331 -7.22 11.10 15.74
CA VAL A 331 -8.08 9.94 16.02
C VAL A 331 -9.51 10.38 16.32
N ARG A 332 -9.69 11.41 17.17
CA ARG A 332 -11.02 11.95 17.51
C ARG A 332 -11.71 12.55 16.28
N ALA A 333 -10.99 13.30 15.44
CA ALA A 333 -11.51 13.89 14.22
C ALA A 333 -12.00 12.82 13.23
N VAL A 334 -11.24 11.73 13.07
CA VAL A 334 -11.64 10.60 12.21
C VAL A 334 -12.84 9.89 12.78
N CYS A 335 -12.82 9.55 14.09
CA CYS A 335 -13.96 8.96 14.77
C CYS A 335 -15.23 9.78 14.52
N ALA A 336 -15.18 11.09 14.73
CA ALA A 336 -16.32 11.98 14.50
C ALA A 336 -16.77 11.97 13.04
N SER A 337 -15.82 12.04 12.09
CA SER A 337 -16.11 12.07 10.65
C SER A 337 -16.81 10.79 10.15
N VAL A 338 -16.50 9.63 10.75
CA VAL A 338 -17.08 8.34 10.32
C VAL A 338 -18.14 7.80 11.27
N ALA A 339 -18.42 8.49 12.39
CA ALA A 339 -19.29 8.04 13.46
C ALA A 339 -20.71 7.72 12.99
N ASP A 340 -21.20 8.50 12.01
CA ASP A 340 -22.58 8.46 11.51
C ASP A 340 -22.70 7.78 10.14
N LEU A 341 -21.58 7.38 9.53
CA LEU A 341 -21.62 6.71 8.23
C LEU A 341 -22.30 5.34 8.33
N PRO A 342 -23.19 5.00 7.37
CA PRO A 342 -23.64 3.64 7.16
C PRO A 342 -22.45 2.70 6.92
N VAL A 343 -22.49 1.51 7.51
CA VAL A 343 -21.47 0.47 7.30
C VAL A 343 -22.12 -0.77 6.71
N HIS A 344 -21.74 -1.12 5.49
CA HIS A 344 -22.20 -2.31 4.79
C HIS A 344 -21.22 -3.46 5.06
N LEU A 345 -21.71 -4.51 5.72
CA LEU A 345 -20.90 -5.65 6.17
C LEU A 345 -21.02 -6.84 5.23
N GLY A 346 -19.88 -7.30 4.71
CA GLY A 346 -19.84 -8.47 3.84
C GLY A 346 -18.45 -8.89 3.40
N THR A 347 -18.37 -9.91 2.57
CA THR A 347 -17.18 -10.29 1.81
C THR A 347 -16.95 -9.34 0.64
N GLN A 348 -15.84 -9.51 -0.07
CA GLN A 348 -15.55 -8.75 -1.29
C GLN A 348 -16.61 -9.00 -2.38
N GLU A 349 -17.10 -10.23 -2.50
CA GLU A 349 -18.16 -10.65 -3.42
C GLU A 349 -19.50 -9.99 -3.09
N GLU A 350 -19.89 -10.00 -1.82
CA GLU A 350 -21.15 -9.41 -1.38
C GLU A 350 -21.13 -7.88 -1.55
N ALA A 351 -19.98 -7.25 -1.28
CA ALA A 351 -19.78 -5.84 -1.53
C ALA A 351 -19.87 -5.51 -3.03
N LEU A 352 -19.28 -6.33 -3.91
CA LEU A 352 -19.41 -6.15 -5.35
C LEU A 352 -20.87 -6.31 -5.82
N ALA A 353 -21.60 -7.29 -5.27
CA ALA A 353 -23.01 -7.48 -5.56
C ALA A 353 -23.83 -6.24 -5.14
N PHE A 354 -23.60 -5.73 -3.93
CA PHE A 354 -24.21 -4.49 -3.44
C PHE A 354 -23.93 -3.28 -4.35
N LEU A 355 -22.69 -3.12 -4.82
CA LEU A 355 -22.30 -1.99 -5.68
C LEU A 355 -22.92 -2.07 -7.09
N THR A 356 -23.13 -3.28 -7.60
CA THR A 356 -23.60 -3.52 -8.98
C THR A 356 -25.11 -3.71 -9.08
N HIS A 357 -25.74 -4.19 -8.01
CA HIS A 357 -27.16 -4.47 -7.90
C HIS A 357 -27.65 -4.02 -6.51
N PRO A 358 -27.69 -2.70 -6.25
CA PRO A 358 -28.07 -2.21 -4.92
C PRO A 358 -29.52 -2.62 -4.62
N PRO A 359 -29.82 -3.14 -3.41
CA PRO A 359 -31.21 -3.39 -3.02
C PRO A 359 -32.01 -2.08 -3.05
N ALA A 360 -33.32 -2.17 -3.31
CA ALA A 360 -34.18 -1.00 -3.57
C ALA A 360 -34.20 0.06 -2.45
N ALA A 361 -33.74 -0.28 -1.24
CA ALA A 361 -33.65 0.60 -0.07
C ALA A 361 -32.20 0.90 0.39
N ALA A 362 -31.20 0.70 -0.49
CA ALA A 362 -29.78 0.74 -0.13
C ALA A 362 -29.21 2.13 0.21
N TRP A 363 -29.96 3.21 -0.01
CA TRP A 363 -29.42 4.56 -0.04
C TRP A 363 -30.31 5.61 0.61
#